data_AF-A0A951QAP4-F1
#
_entry.id   AF-A0A951QAP4-F1
#
_cell.length_a   1.000
_cell.length_b   1.000
_cell.length_c   1.000
_cell.angle_alpha   90.00
_cell.angle_beta   90.00
_cell.angle_gamma   90.00
#
_symmetry.space_group_name_H-M   'P 1'
#
loop_
_entity.id
_entity.type
_entity.pdbx_description
1 polymer ?
#
loop_
_entity_poly.entity_id
_entity_poly.type
_entity_poly.pdbx_seq_one_letter_code
_entity_poly.pdbx_strand_id
1 'polypeptide(L)'
;MNDATDRISGFFGGSDTPNTLWQYVQSMSPETAAQLSKPESVEVLQVIERNIIGMLGGLPSEQFGVTITTSRENLGRMMASAMISGYFLRNAEQRLSFEQSVRSLEMGAADPE
;
A
#
# COMPACT_ATOMS: atom_id res chain seq x y z
N MET A 1 15.92 -11.35 -9.45
CA MET A 1 14.70 -10.54 -9.26
C MET A 1 13.48 -11.06 -10.04
N ASN A 2 13.49 -12.30 -10.55
CA ASN A 2 12.39 -12.81 -11.41
C ASN A 2 11.39 -13.69 -10.63
N ASP A 3 11.79 -14.28 -9.50
CA ASP A 3 10.94 -15.15 -8.67
C ASP A 3 9.71 -14.46 -8.07
N ALA A 4 9.83 -13.18 -7.70
CA ALA A 4 8.71 -12.43 -7.13
C ALA A 4 7.62 -12.18 -8.19
N THR A 5 8.02 -11.87 -9.41
CA THR A 5 7.12 -11.57 -10.53
C THR A 5 6.39 -12.83 -11.01
N ASP A 6 7.05 -13.98 -11.05
CA ASP A 6 6.41 -15.25 -11.45
C ASP A 6 5.35 -15.73 -10.44
N ARG A 7 5.59 -15.51 -9.14
CA ARG A 7 4.59 -15.82 -8.10
C ARG A 7 3.35 -14.91 -8.17
N ILE A 8 3.53 -13.66 -8.58
CA ILE A 8 2.44 -12.70 -8.74
C ILE A 8 1.55 -13.07 -9.94
N SER A 9 2.15 -13.54 -11.04
CA SER A 9 1.40 -14.07 -12.19
C SER A 9 0.53 -15.26 -11.80
N GLY A 10 0.96 -16.15 -10.90
CA GLY A 10 0.12 -17.24 -10.39
C GLY A 10 -1.02 -16.80 -9.45
N PHE A 11 -0.93 -15.61 -8.85
CA PHE A 11 -1.95 -15.06 -7.93
C PHE A 11 -3.09 -14.34 -8.67
N PHE A 12 -2.78 -13.73 -9.82
CA PHE A 12 -3.78 -13.03 -10.67
C PHE A 12 -4.07 -13.73 -12.00
N GLY A 13 -3.23 -14.69 -12.40
CA GLY A 13 -3.30 -15.46 -13.65
C GLY A 13 -3.46 -16.96 -13.37
N GLY A 14 -4.70 -17.36 -13.09
CA GLY A 14 -5.13 -18.75 -12.97
C GLY A 14 -6.63 -18.80 -13.21
N SER A 15 -7.03 -19.34 -14.35
CA SER A 15 -8.35 -19.19 -14.97
C SER A 15 -9.49 -20.00 -14.31
N ASP A 16 -9.56 -20.13 -12.98
CA ASP A 16 -10.73 -20.72 -12.29
C ASP A 16 -10.81 -20.48 -10.77
N THR A 17 -9.79 -19.89 -10.12
CA THR A 17 -9.89 -19.57 -8.68
C THR A 17 -10.46 -18.18 -8.48
N PRO A 18 -11.62 -18.02 -7.80
CA PRO A 18 -12.12 -16.71 -7.47
C PRO A 18 -11.05 -15.96 -6.66
N ASN A 19 -10.76 -14.72 -7.03
CA ASN A 19 -9.79 -13.88 -6.35
C ASN A 19 -10.25 -13.67 -4.89
N THR A 20 -9.76 -14.51 -3.98
CA THR A 20 -10.16 -14.54 -2.55
C THR A 20 -9.92 -13.19 -1.88
N LEU A 21 -8.87 -12.47 -2.32
CA LEU A 21 -8.53 -11.15 -1.83
C LEU A 21 -9.58 -10.12 -2.28
N TRP A 22 -10.05 -10.21 -3.52
CA TRP A 22 -11.16 -9.41 -4.03
C TRP A 22 -12.48 -9.70 -3.30
N GLN A 23 -12.79 -10.97 -3.05
CA GLN A 23 -13.97 -11.35 -2.26
C GLN A 23 -13.90 -10.81 -0.83
N TYR A 24 -12.73 -10.87 -0.20
CA TYR A 24 -12.49 -10.31 1.12
C TYR A 24 -12.64 -8.77 1.15
N VAL A 25 -12.11 -8.08 0.13
CA VAL A 25 -12.28 -6.63 0.00
C VAL A 25 -13.76 -6.27 -0.20
N GLN A 26 -14.51 -7.06 -0.97
CA GLN A 26 -15.95 -6.84 -1.19
C GLN A 26 -16.82 -7.15 0.03
N SER A 27 -16.42 -8.09 0.89
CA SER A 27 -17.16 -8.43 2.11
C SER A 27 -16.85 -7.49 3.29
N MET A 28 -15.87 -6.61 3.13
CA MET A 28 -15.46 -5.65 4.15
C MET A 28 -16.52 -4.57 4.37
N SER A 29 -16.71 -4.14 5.62
CA SER A 29 -17.62 -3.02 5.89
C SER A 29 -17.07 -1.72 5.30
N PRO A 30 -17.94 -0.82 4.80
CA PRO A 30 -17.51 0.48 4.27
C PRO A 30 -16.65 1.29 5.24
N GLU A 31 -16.94 1.20 6.54
CA GLU A 31 -16.20 1.88 7.61
C GLU A 31 -14.78 1.34 7.72
N THR A 32 -14.61 0.02 7.66
CA THR A 32 -13.30 -0.64 7.73
C THR A 32 -12.47 -0.32 6.49
N ALA A 33 -13.09 -0.35 5.30
CA ALA A 33 -12.44 0.05 4.07
C ALA A 33 -12.00 1.52 4.10
N ALA A 34 -12.87 2.42 4.60
CA ALA A 34 -12.55 3.83 4.75
C ALA A 34 -11.41 4.07 5.75
N GLN A 35 -11.37 3.33 6.85
CA GLN A 35 -10.29 3.43 7.84
C GLN A 35 -8.96 2.94 7.26
N LEU A 36 -8.95 1.80 6.56
CA LEU A 36 -7.75 1.26 5.91
C LEU A 36 -7.26 2.10 4.72
N SER A 37 -8.14 2.89 4.10
CA SER A 37 -7.78 3.82 3.02
C SER A 37 -7.06 5.08 3.52
N LYS A 38 -7.05 5.33 4.83
CA LYS A 38 -6.43 6.51 5.43
C LYS A 38 -5.08 6.12 6.04
N PRO A 39 -3.95 6.55 5.47
CA PRO A 39 -2.66 6.40 6.13
C PRO A 39 -2.65 7.18 7.44
N GLU A 40 -2.08 6.62 8.51
CA GLU A 40 -2.03 7.25 9.83
C GLU A 40 -0.91 8.30 9.92
N SER A 41 0.13 8.15 9.09
CA SER A 41 1.28 9.05 8.99
C SER A 41 1.29 9.89 7.69
N VAL A 42 1.73 11.14 7.80
CA VAL A 42 1.93 12.05 6.64
C VAL A 42 3.07 11.55 5.75
N GLU A 43 4.10 10.95 6.36
CA GLU A 43 5.23 10.35 5.67
C GLU A 43 4.78 9.18 4.79
N VAL A 44 3.86 8.34 5.27
CA VAL A 44 3.24 7.26 4.50
C VAL A 44 2.50 7.82 3.28
N LEU A 45 1.74 8.90 3.46
CA LEU A 45 1.02 9.55 2.36
C LEU A 45 1.98 10.05 1.27
N GLN A 46 3.08 10.71 1.65
CA GLN A 46 4.09 11.19 0.70
C GLN A 46 4.77 10.05 -0.06
N VAL A 47 5.03 8.92 0.61
CA VAL A 47 5.61 7.73 -0.05
C VAL A 47 4.64 7.15 -1.07
N ILE A 48 3.35 7.05 -0.75
CA ILE A 48 2.31 6.58 -1.68
C ILE A 48 2.24 7.50 -2.91
N GLU A 49 2.17 8.81 -2.70
CA GLU A 49 2.14 9.80 -3.78
C GLU A 49 3.35 9.64 -4.72
N ARG A 50 4.55 9.53 -4.15
CA ARG A 50 5.78 9.36 -4.91
C ARG A 50 5.83 8.05 -5.67
N ASN A 51 5.24 6.99 -5.13
CA ASN A 51 5.11 5.69 -5.81
C ASN A 51 4.18 5.81 -7.01
N ILE A 52 3.02 6.45 -6.86
CA ILE A 52 2.06 6.71 -7.94
C ILE A 52 2.70 7.55 -9.05
N ILE A 53 3.40 8.63 -8.71
CA ILE A 53 4.14 9.46 -9.67
C ILE A 53 5.21 8.62 -10.39
N GLY A 54 5.91 7.74 -9.67
CA GLY A 54 6.88 6.82 -10.26
C GLY A 54 6.26 5.83 -11.25
N MET A 55 5.04 5.37 -10.98
CA MET A 55 4.30 4.42 -11.84
C MET A 55 3.67 5.08 -13.06
N LEU A 56 3.15 6.30 -12.90
CA LEU A 56 2.33 6.97 -13.92
C LEU A 56 3.07 8.07 -14.68
N GLY A 57 4.25 8.47 -14.20
CA GLY A 57 4.97 9.65 -14.68
C GLY A 57 4.49 10.93 -14.02
N GLY A 58 5.36 11.93 -13.93
CA GLY A 58 5.05 13.24 -13.34
C GLY A 58 4.37 14.16 -14.34
N LEU A 59 3.06 14.35 -14.20
CA LEU A 59 2.31 15.43 -14.85
C LEU A 59 1.59 16.24 -13.77
N PRO A 60 1.63 17.59 -13.80
CA PRO A 60 0.94 18.40 -12.80
C PRO A 60 -0.59 18.25 -12.94
N SER A 61 -1.22 17.54 -12.01
CA SER A 61 -2.66 17.25 -12.03
C SER A 61 -3.55 18.49 -11.85
N GLU A 62 -3.01 19.57 -11.27
CA GLU A 62 -3.72 20.85 -11.09
C GLU A 62 -4.01 21.57 -12.41
N GLN A 63 -3.24 21.26 -13.46
CA GLN A 63 -3.30 21.96 -14.75
C GLN A 63 -3.80 21.06 -15.88
N PHE A 64 -3.96 19.75 -15.65
CA PHE A 64 -4.25 18.77 -16.68
C PHE A 64 -5.22 17.69 -16.19
N GLY A 65 -6.25 17.39 -16.99
CA GLY A 65 -6.99 16.14 -16.85
C GLY A 65 -6.12 14.97 -17.33
N VAL A 66 -5.67 14.12 -16.40
CA VAL A 66 -4.82 12.96 -16.73
C VAL A 66 -5.70 11.76 -17.07
N THR A 67 -5.57 11.24 -18.30
CA THR A 67 -6.18 9.96 -18.71
C THR A 67 -5.10 8.98 -19.10
N ILE A 68 -5.03 7.84 -18.41
CA ILE A 68 -4.02 6.79 -18.66
C ILE A 68 -4.66 5.66 -19.43
N THR A 69 -4.13 5.37 -20.63
CA THR A 69 -4.55 4.21 -21.43
C THR A 69 -3.56 3.06 -21.21
N THR A 70 -4.04 1.91 -20.73
CA THR A 70 -3.20 0.75 -20.46
C THR A 70 -3.93 -0.57 -20.75
N SER A 71 -3.18 -1.65 -20.93
CA SER A 71 -3.76 -2.99 -21.10
C SER A 71 -4.21 -3.58 -19.76
N ARG A 72 -5.16 -4.52 -19.80
CA ARG A 72 -5.59 -5.29 -18.61
C ARG A 72 -4.40 -5.89 -17.87
N GLU A 73 -3.44 -6.42 -18.62
CA GLU A 73 -2.24 -7.06 -18.10
C GLU A 73 -1.33 -6.07 -17.35
N ASN A 74 -1.07 -4.90 -17.95
CA ASN A 74 -0.25 -3.86 -17.33
C ASN A 74 -0.94 -3.25 -16.10
N LEU A 75 -2.26 -3.04 -16.16
CA LEU A 75 -3.05 -2.60 -15.01
C LEU A 75 -3.01 -3.61 -13.87
N GLY A 76 -3.14 -4.91 -14.18
CA GLY A 76 -3.04 -5.98 -13.19
C GLY A 76 -1.70 -5.98 -12.48
N ARG A 77 -0.59 -5.87 -13.23
CA ARG A 77 0.76 -5.71 -12.65
C ARG A 77 0.89 -4.47 -11.76
N MET A 78 0.34 -3.34 -12.20
CA MET A 78 0.36 -2.09 -11.43
C MET A 78 -0.38 -2.26 -10.09
N MET A 79 -1.59 -2.84 -10.12
CA MET A 79 -2.38 -3.12 -8.91
C MET A 79 -1.66 -4.09 -7.97
N ALA A 80 -1.05 -5.15 -8.49
CA ALA A 80 -0.27 -6.09 -7.70
C ALA A 80 0.92 -5.42 -7.00
N SER A 81 1.67 -4.60 -7.73
CA SER A 81 2.78 -3.83 -7.16
C SER A 81 2.31 -2.85 -6.09
N ALA A 82 1.21 -2.13 -6.33
CA ALA A 82 0.64 -1.19 -5.36
C ALA A 82 0.19 -1.90 -4.07
N MET A 83 -0.43 -3.08 -4.17
CA MET A 83 -0.83 -3.88 -3.01
C MET A 83 0.37 -4.30 -2.16
N ILE A 84 1.43 -4.79 -2.80
CA ILE A 84 2.66 -5.20 -2.11
C ILE A 84 3.33 -4.01 -1.42
N SER A 85 3.45 -2.88 -2.12
CA SER A 85 3.99 -1.64 -1.54
C SER A 85 3.17 -1.16 -0.35
N GLY A 86 1.83 -1.20 -0.43
CA GLY A 86 0.94 -0.85 0.67
C GLY A 86 1.14 -1.74 1.90
N TYR A 87 1.26 -3.06 1.71
CA TYR A 87 1.53 -4.00 2.80
C TYR A 87 2.86 -3.71 3.50
N PHE A 88 3.94 -3.49 2.75
CA PHE A 88 5.23 -3.14 3.32
C PHE A 88 5.18 -1.82 4.09
N LEU A 89 4.47 -0.84 3.57
CA LEU A 89 4.36 0.47 4.19
C LEU A 89 3.58 0.39 5.52
N ARG A 90 2.49 -0.38 5.57
CA ARG A 90 1.76 -0.63 6.82
C ARG A 90 2.61 -1.34 7.86
N ASN A 91 3.41 -2.32 7.45
CA ASN A 91 4.34 -3.01 8.37
C ASN A 91 5.43 -2.06 8.90
N ALA A 92 5.96 -1.17 8.05
CA ALA A 92 6.95 -0.18 8.45
C ALA A 92 6.35 0.82 9.45
N GLU A 93 5.12 1.27 9.21
CA GLU A 93 4.37 2.17 10.10
C GLU A 93 4.10 1.53 11.48
N GLN A 94 3.66 0.27 11.50
CA GLN A 94 3.46 -0.49 12.75
C GLN A 94 4.76 -0.63 13.54
N ARG A 95 5.87 -0.95 12.86
CA ARG A 95 7.18 -1.07 13.51
C ARG A 95 7.64 0.28 14.08
N LEU A 96 7.47 1.37 13.34
CA LEU A 96 7.83 2.71 13.81
C LEU A 96 6.99 3.11 15.03
N SER A 97 5.68 2.89 14.99
CA SER A 97 4.77 3.15 16.11
C SER A 97 5.16 2.36 17.37
N PHE A 98 5.55 1.09 17.20
CA PHE A 98 6.06 0.27 18.29
C PHE A 98 7.38 0.80 18.85
N GLU A 99 8.36 1.13 17.99
CA GLU A 99 9.66 1.68 18.39
C GLU A 99 9.49 3.00 19.15
N GLN A 100 8.58 3.87 18.71
CA GLN A 100 8.22 5.11 19.42
C GLN A 100 7.64 4.82 20.80
N SER A 101 6.70 3.87 20.89
CA SER A 101 6.06 3.49 22.16
C SER A 101 7.08 2.93 23.16
N VAL A 102 7.98 2.06 22.72
CA VAL A 102 9.07 1.52 23.56
C VAL A 102 10.01 2.63 24.02
N ARG A 103 10.42 3.51 23.11
CA ARG A 103 11.31 4.64 23.44
C ARG A 103 10.67 5.61 24.44
N SER A 104 9.36 5.85 24.33
CA SER A 104 8.61 6.65 25.31
C SER A 104 8.59 6.00 26.69
N LEU A 105 8.51 4.66 26.78
CA LEU A 105 8.60 3.94 28.06
C LEU A 105 10.01 4.03 28.65
N GLU A 106 11.07 3.89 27.84
CA GLU A 106 12.46 4.02 28.29
C GLU A 106 12.77 5.43 28.82
N MET A 107 12.26 6.48 28.16
CA MET A 107 12.41 7.85 28.65
C MET A 107 11.61 8.13 29.93
N GLY A 108 10.46 7.47 30.12
CA GLY A 108 9.67 7.58 31.37
C GLY A 108 10.29 6.83 32.55
N ALA A 109 11.19 5.86 32.31
CA ALA A 109 11.90 5.12 33.35
C ALA A 109 13.23 5.77 33.78
N ALA A 110 13.70 6.78 33.04
CA ALA A 110 14.98 7.45 33.28
C ALA A 110 14.90 8.61 34.30
N ASP A 111 13.77 8.81 34.96
CA ASP A 111 13.60 9.83 36.00
C ASP A 111 13.19 9.20 37.35
N PRO A 112 14.17 8.70 38.14
CA PRO A 112 13.99 8.51 39.56
C PRO A 112 14.44 9.78 40.31
N GLU A 113 13.49 10.51 40.91
CA GLU A 113 13.81 11.38 42.07
C GLU A 113 14.32 10.55 43.25
#